data_AF-A0A2L2LH70-F1
#
_entry.id   AF-A0A2L2LH70-F1
#
_cell.length_a   1.000
_cell.length_b   1.000
_cell.length_c   1.000
_cell.angle_alpha   90.00
_cell.angle_beta   90.00
_cell.angle_gamma   90.00
#
_symmetry.space_group_name_H-M   'P 1'
#
loop_
_entity.id
_entity.type
_entity.pdbx_description
1 polymer ?
#
loop_
_entity_poly.entity_id
_entity_poly.type
_entity_poly.pdbx_seq_one_letter_code
_entity_poly.pdbx_strand_id
1 'polypeptide(L)'
;MDDILNDEQDFEELYGKWEPKLYQAAMADTDRHFAALVGGPRWDDPYTIILMRDAVKQTFSRSDVRRELRDIRVIPSLKDDAGPSYVTISLQGDIYVVGPDGSQHFIIPGTQAESEIASEIDFRSILPYDNRWLVAGSGNFLKLGKGESWEDVSPSLTTEYPYSETEWAILGENIKGEIFIVAIQRPNQRYFNLYPGHPLYRNDMAEDERFKLKKRLRAEKGTHPVLTTLYTGTPGNWKRQELPERIASTSPPYAWLAAVTSDNQGNDYLVGSDGLVMTGTPESGFSEISSLPDREKHYSDAAYLDDELVLVADSELFRFDGHLAKNFTPKVKLQLGSKRVQPSAIFAWQDRLHVFDYGNRIFSLVEGEWREYAIPNELLERPFKARKP
;
A
#
# COMPACT_ATOMS: atom_id res chain seq x y z
N MET A 1 -13.42 32.96 1.73
CA MET A 1 -13.31 32.42 3.10
C MET A 1 -14.65 31.85 3.52
N ASP A 2 -15.75 32.57 3.31
CA ASP A 2 -17.09 32.09 3.65
C ASP A 2 -17.54 30.84 2.85
N ASP A 3 -17.18 30.71 1.57
CA ASP A 3 -17.53 29.51 0.77
C ASP A 3 -16.79 28.23 1.22
N ILE A 4 -15.55 28.35 1.71
CA ILE A 4 -14.76 27.18 2.18
C ILE A 4 -15.28 26.68 3.53
N LEU A 5 -15.72 27.60 4.38
CA LEU A 5 -16.27 27.28 5.71
C LEU A 5 -17.68 26.65 5.61
N ASN A 6 -18.49 27.07 4.63
CA ASN A 6 -19.78 26.45 4.35
C ASN A 6 -19.63 25.04 3.78
N ASP A 7 -18.72 24.84 2.81
CA ASP A 7 -18.40 23.51 2.29
C ASP A 7 -18.03 22.56 3.44
N GLU A 8 -17.17 22.96 4.37
CA GLU A 8 -16.71 22.07 5.45
C GLU A 8 -17.75 21.75 6.53
N GLN A 9 -18.65 22.68 6.85
CA GLN A 9 -19.79 22.37 7.72
C GLN A 9 -20.72 21.34 7.05
N ASP A 10 -20.99 21.51 5.76
CA ASP A 10 -21.77 20.55 4.99
C ASP A 10 -21.06 19.19 4.90
N PHE A 11 -19.72 19.17 4.78
CA PHE A 11 -18.91 17.94 4.75
C PHE A 11 -18.86 17.21 6.11
N GLU A 12 -18.71 17.89 7.24
CA GLU A 12 -18.77 17.22 8.56
C GLU A 12 -20.18 16.69 8.88
N GLU A 13 -21.23 17.35 8.38
CA GLU A 13 -22.60 16.84 8.47
C GLU A 13 -22.81 15.60 7.58
N LEU A 14 -22.23 15.58 6.37
CA LEU A 14 -22.34 14.46 5.42
C LEU A 14 -21.46 13.25 5.79
N TYR A 15 -20.21 13.51 6.16
CA TYR A 15 -19.15 12.50 6.30
C TYR A 15 -18.66 12.34 7.75
N GLY A 16 -19.25 13.06 8.71
CA GLY A 16 -18.89 13.01 10.12
C GLY A 16 -17.57 13.70 10.45
N LYS A 17 -17.18 13.61 11.72
CA LYS A 17 -16.01 14.30 12.25
C LYS A 17 -14.72 13.84 11.56
N TRP A 18 -13.91 14.83 11.17
CA TRP A 18 -12.56 14.62 10.63
C TRP A 18 -11.61 14.04 11.70
N GLU A 19 -11.18 12.80 11.51
CA GLU A 19 -10.22 12.10 12.38
C GLU A 19 -9.10 11.45 11.55
N PRO A 20 -8.17 12.27 11.02
CA PRO A 20 -7.16 11.81 10.08
C PRO A 20 -6.28 10.70 10.66
N LYS A 21 -5.85 9.79 9.80
CA LYS A 21 -4.81 8.81 10.11
C LYS A 21 -3.74 8.81 9.04
N LEU A 22 -2.49 8.70 9.47
CA LEU A 22 -1.36 8.43 8.60
C LEU A 22 -1.45 6.96 8.18
N TYR A 23 -1.65 6.69 6.90
CA TYR A 23 -1.86 5.32 6.41
C TYR A 23 -0.81 4.87 5.41
N GLN A 24 0.00 5.78 4.87
CA GLN A 24 1.10 5.44 3.98
C GLN A 24 2.23 6.48 4.08
N ALA A 25 3.47 6.06 3.88
CA ALA A 25 4.62 6.94 3.86
C ALA A 25 5.67 6.49 2.85
N ALA A 26 6.54 7.41 2.47
CA ALA A 26 7.74 7.13 1.68
C ALA A 26 8.92 7.92 2.25
N MET A 27 10.02 7.23 2.47
CA MET A 27 11.25 7.81 2.99
C MET A 27 12.31 7.83 1.89
N ALA A 28 12.97 8.98 1.71
CA ALA A 28 14.07 9.06 0.77
C ALA A 28 15.28 8.24 1.25
N ASP A 29 16.30 8.13 0.42
CA ASP A 29 17.57 7.46 0.72
C ASP A 29 18.45 8.27 1.71
N THR A 30 17.81 8.87 2.72
CA THR A 30 18.37 9.68 3.80
C THR A 30 17.39 9.69 4.97
N ASP A 31 17.89 9.92 6.19
CA ASP A 31 17.03 10.13 7.37
C ASP A 31 16.37 11.53 7.42
N ARG A 32 16.66 12.37 6.43
CA ARG A 32 16.27 13.78 6.40
C ARG A 32 14.89 14.02 5.82
N HIS A 33 14.50 13.29 4.78
CA HIS A 33 13.31 13.60 3.99
C HIS A 33 12.34 12.43 3.92
N PHE A 34 11.08 12.72 4.19
CA PHE A 34 9.98 11.77 3.96
C PHE A 34 8.72 12.51 3.51
N ALA A 35 7.80 11.76 2.92
CA ALA A 35 6.43 12.17 2.71
C ALA A 35 5.46 11.16 3.33
N ALA A 36 4.30 11.63 3.75
CA ALA A 36 3.24 10.84 4.35
C ALA A 36 1.87 11.21 3.78
N LEU A 37 1.03 10.21 3.60
CA LEU A 37 -0.37 10.36 3.26
C LEU A 37 -1.21 10.25 4.53
N VAL A 38 -2.05 11.27 4.74
CA VAL A 38 -2.93 11.38 5.89
C VAL A 38 -4.37 11.56 5.40
N GLY A 39 -5.24 10.62 5.70
CA GLY A 39 -6.60 10.56 5.14
C GLY A 39 -7.65 10.33 6.21
N GLY A 40 -8.91 10.53 5.83
CA GLY A 40 -10.05 10.33 6.71
C GLY A 40 -10.20 8.88 7.16
N PRO A 41 -10.85 8.64 8.31
CA PRO A 41 -11.04 7.28 8.80
C PRO A 41 -12.15 6.54 8.04
N ARG A 42 -12.88 7.22 7.16
CA ARG A 42 -14.03 6.67 6.44
C ARG A 42 -13.73 6.54 4.95
N TRP A 43 -14.29 5.49 4.37
CA TRP A 43 -14.18 5.14 2.95
C TRP A 43 -14.90 6.13 2.03
N ASP A 44 -15.77 6.99 2.57
CA ASP A 44 -16.61 7.93 1.84
C ASP A 44 -16.08 9.38 1.86
N ASP A 45 -15.01 9.68 2.60
CA ASP A 45 -14.30 10.97 2.54
C ASP A 45 -13.05 10.83 1.66
N PRO A 46 -13.13 11.15 0.35
CA PRO A 46 -12.06 10.92 -0.60
C PRO A 46 -11.03 12.04 -0.49
N TYR A 47 -10.60 12.46 0.69
CA TYR A 47 -9.59 13.51 0.81
C TYR A 47 -8.37 13.00 1.58
N THR A 48 -7.21 13.30 0.98
CA THR A 48 -5.90 13.02 1.53
C THR A 48 -5.07 14.29 1.63
N ILE A 49 -4.41 14.47 2.78
CA ILE A 49 -3.31 15.42 2.98
C ILE A 49 -2.00 14.71 2.60
N ILE A 50 -1.20 15.34 1.75
CA ILE A 50 0.19 14.95 1.50
C ILE A 50 1.09 15.85 2.35
N LEU A 51 1.80 15.27 3.31
CA LEU A 51 2.76 15.98 4.17
C LEU A 51 4.17 15.61 3.75
N MET A 52 5.01 16.59 3.39
CA MET A 52 6.44 16.38 3.18
C MET A 52 7.24 17.03 4.30
N ARG A 53 8.25 16.35 4.83
CA ARG A 53 9.11 16.84 5.91
C ARG A 53 10.57 16.96 5.47
N ASP A 54 11.19 18.07 5.85
CA ASP A 54 12.65 18.20 5.98
C ASP A 54 13.00 18.19 7.47
N ALA A 55 13.57 17.08 7.95
CA ALA A 55 13.89 16.89 9.36
C ALA A 55 15.00 17.82 9.86
N VAL A 56 15.92 18.25 8.99
CA VAL A 56 17.01 19.18 9.34
C VAL A 56 16.47 20.59 9.48
N LYS A 57 15.65 21.04 8.53
CA LYS A 57 14.99 22.37 8.63
C LYS A 57 13.83 22.39 9.62
N GLN A 58 13.38 21.21 10.07
CA GLN A 58 12.18 21.02 10.89
C GLN A 58 10.92 21.63 10.27
N THR A 59 10.83 21.60 8.95
CA THR A 59 9.72 22.17 8.20
C THR A 59 8.83 21.07 7.64
N PHE A 60 7.52 21.33 7.66
CA PHE A 60 6.56 20.59 6.87
C PHE A 60 6.08 21.46 5.71
N SER A 61 5.82 20.80 4.59
CA SER A 61 4.95 21.32 3.53
C SER A 61 3.73 20.43 3.40
N ARG A 62 2.61 21.02 3.00
CA ARG A 62 1.30 20.38 2.96
C ARG A 62 0.68 20.62 1.58
N SER A 63 0.15 19.56 0.99
CA SER A 63 -0.72 19.62 -0.19
C SER A 63 -2.02 18.90 0.13
N ASP A 64 -3.14 19.49 -0.25
CA ASP A 64 -4.48 18.97 0.01
C ASP A 64 -5.08 18.44 -1.29
N VAL A 65 -5.58 17.20 -1.28
CA VAL A 65 -6.11 16.53 -2.47
C VAL A 65 -7.49 15.95 -2.16
N ARG A 66 -8.49 16.29 -2.99
CA ARG A 66 -9.85 15.71 -2.93
C ARG A 66 -9.93 14.36 -3.67
N ARG A 67 -8.95 13.49 -3.40
CA ARG A 67 -8.94 12.08 -3.81
C ARG A 67 -8.46 11.17 -2.68
N GLU A 68 -8.95 9.94 -2.64
CA GLU A 68 -8.34 8.88 -1.84
C GLU A 68 -7.05 8.44 -2.52
N LEU A 69 -5.90 8.80 -1.94
CA LEU A 69 -4.58 8.38 -2.43
C LEU A 69 -4.22 6.99 -1.90
N ARG A 70 -3.61 6.14 -2.71
CA ARG A 70 -3.41 4.71 -2.41
C ARG A 70 -1.97 4.32 -2.16
N ASP A 71 -1.03 4.99 -2.83
CA ASP A 71 0.40 4.74 -2.69
C ASP A 71 1.21 6.04 -2.82
N ILE A 72 2.42 6.07 -2.26
CA ILE A 72 3.37 7.17 -2.42
C ILE A 72 4.79 6.62 -2.55
N ARG A 73 5.57 7.14 -3.50
CA ARG A 73 6.96 6.74 -3.73
C ARG A 73 7.87 7.94 -3.86
N VAL A 74 9.14 7.75 -3.52
CA VAL A 74 10.19 8.76 -3.71
C VAL A 74 10.56 8.83 -5.19
N ILE A 75 10.68 10.05 -5.71
CA ILE A 75 11.39 10.37 -6.94
C ILE A 75 12.75 10.95 -6.52
N PRO A 76 13.86 10.22 -6.70
CA PRO A 76 15.18 10.70 -6.33
C PRO A 76 15.51 12.03 -7.00
N SER A 77 16.15 12.92 -6.24
CA SER A 77 16.70 14.15 -6.81
C SER A 77 17.96 13.83 -7.61
N LEU A 78 18.05 14.36 -8.84
CA LEU A 78 19.27 14.33 -9.64
C LEU A 78 20.31 15.39 -9.20
N LYS A 79 19.97 16.22 -8.19
CA LYS A 79 20.83 17.28 -7.66
C LYS A 79 21.12 16.99 -6.19
N ASP A 80 22.40 16.96 -5.82
CA ASP A 80 22.90 16.57 -4.49
C ASP A 80 22.32 17.40 -3.31
N ASP A 81 21.80 18.62 -3.58
CA ASP A 81 21.26 19.52 -2.56
C ASP A 81 19.75 19.80 -2.66
N ALA A 82 19.06 19.27 -3.68
CA ALA A 82 17.62 19.46 -3.81
C ALA A 82 16.87 18.36 -3.06
N GLY A 83 15.83 18.75 -2.31
CA GLY A 83 14.94 17.79 -1.66
C GLY A 83 14.30 16.84 -2.69
N PRO A 84 13.97 15.60 -2.29
CA PRO A 84 13.30 14.65 -3.18
C PRO A 84 11.92 15.16 -3.57
N SER A 85 11.43 14.68 -4.70
CA SER A 85 10.00 14.75 -5.01
C SER A 85 9.35 13.42 -4.65
N TYR A 86 8.02 13.40 -4.63
CA TYR A 86 7.23 12.21 -4.33
C TYR A 86 6.11 12.09 -5.34
N VAL A 87 5.84 10.87 -5.81
CA VAL A 87 4.70 10.56 -6.66
C VAL A 87 3.67 9.77 -5.88
N THR A 88 2.41 10.05 -6.10
CA THR A 88 1.28 9.33 -5.50
C THR A 88 0.18 9.10 -6.52
N ILE A 89 -0.61 8.05 -6.31
CA ILE A 89 -1.73 7.68 -7.18
C ILE A 89 -3.04 7.62 -6.39
N SER A 90 -4.13 8.13 -6.97
CA SER A 90 -5.49 8.00 -6.41
C SER A 90 -6.13 6.67 -6.77
N LEU A 91 -7.17 6.30 -6.03
CA LEU A 91 -8.02 5.15 -6.35
C LEU A 91 -8.57 5.21 -7.79
N GLN A 92 -8.79 6.41 -8.34
CA GLN A 92 -9.43 6.64 -9.64
C GLN A 92 -8.46 6.86 -10.81
N GLY A 93 -7.15 6.97 -10.56
CA GLY A 93 -6.13 7.16 -11.61
C GLY A 93 -5.58 8.59 -11.76
N ASP A 94 -5.74 9.44 -10.74
CA ASP A 94 -5.00 10.71 -10.63
C ASP A 94 -3.58 10.43 -10.13
N ILE A 95 -2.58 11.04 -10.76
CA ILE A 95 -1.19 11.00 -10.30
C ILE A 95 -0.79 12.39 -9.85
N TYR A 96 -0.31 12.53 -8.62
CA TYR A 96 0.24 13.77 -8.11
C TYR A 96 1.73 13.62 -7.89
N VAL A 97 2.50 14.60 -8.35
CA VAL A 97 3.93 14.74 -8.05
C VAL A 97 4.10 15.97 -7.18
N VAL A 98 4.63 15.81 -5.97
CA VAL A 98 4.89 16.91 -5.03
C VAL A 98 6.37 17.00 -4.71
N GLY A 99 6.91 18.20 -4.62
CA GLY A 99 8.32 18.40 -4.29
C GLY A 99 8.69 19.86 -4.08
N PRO A 100 10.00 20.17 -3.98
CA PRO A 100 10.49 21.53 -3.76
C PRO A 100 10.07 22.52 -4.85
N ASP A 101 9.90 22.05 -6.09
CA ASP A 101 9.51 22.85 -7.25
C ASP A 101 7.99 23.04 -7.38
N GLY A 102 7.21 22.55 -6.40
CA GLY A 102 5.75 22.62 -6.37
C GLY A 102 5.07 21.28 -6.64
N SER A 103 3.77 21.34 -6.94
CA SER A 103 2.92 20.18 -7.21
C SER A 103 2.50 20.11 -8.67
N GLN A 104 2.51 18.91 -9.25
CA GLN A 104 2.00 18.61 -10.58
C GLN A 104 0.91 17.55 -10.47
N HIS A 105 -0.07 17.60 -11.37
CA HIS A 105 -1.18 16.66 -11.46
C HIS A 105 -1.25 16.10 -12.88
N PHE A 106 -1.42 14.80 -12.98
CA PHE A 106 -1.57 14.05 -14.21
C PHE A 106 -2.76 13.11 -14.09
N ILE A 107 -3.37 12.78 -15.23
CA ILE A 107 -4.49 11.86 -15.32
C ILE A 107 -4.06 10.69 -16.21
N ILE A 108 -4.40 9.47 -15.81
CA ILE A 108 -4.26 8.29 -16.67
C ILE A 108 -5.45 8.29 -17.65
N PRO A 109 -5.24 8.34 -18.98
CA PRO A 109 -6.33 8.35 -19.95
C PRO A 109 -7.23 7.11 -19.85
N GLY A 110 -8.54 7.28 -20.06
CA GLY A 110 -9.53 6.21 -20.03
C GLY A 110 -9.88 5.70 -18.63
N THR A 111 -9.59 6.46 -17.59
CA THR A 111 -9.88 6.11 -16.18
C THR A 111 -10.93 7.01 -15.56
N GLN A 112 -11.39 6.68 -14.36
CA GLN A 112 -12.37 7.46 -13.62
C GLN A 112 -11.88 8.86 -13.24
N ALA A 113 -10.56 9.07 -13.19
CA ALA A 113 -9.99 10.42 -13.04
C ALA A 113 -10.26 11.32 -14.26
N GLU A 114 -10.37 10.74 -15.46
CA GLU A 114 -10.75 11.46 -16.68
C GLU A 114 -12.27 11.58 -16.84
N SER A 115 -13.01 10.51 -16.53
CA SER A 115 -14.46 10.44 -16.78
C SER A 115 -15.18 9.47 -15.85
N GLU A 116 -16.26 9.93 -15.20
CA GLU A 116 -17.06 9.12 -14.27
C GLU A 116 -17.71 7.87 -14.90
N ILE A 117 -17.85 7.83 -16.23
CA ILE A 117 -18.41 6.68 -16.96
C ILE A 117 -17.34 5.69 -17.43
N ALA A 118 -16.07 5.95 -17.17
CA ALA A 118 -14.99 5.03 -17.49
C ALA A 118 -15.09 3.73 -16.67
N SER A 119 -14.40 2.68 -17.14
CA SER A 119 -14.29 1.44 -16.37
C SER A 119 -13.72 1.71 -14.98
N GLU A 120 -14.33 1.10 -13.98
CA GLU A 120 -13.85 1.14 -12.60
C GLU A 120 -12.56 0.32 -12.50
N ILE A 121 -11.45 1.01 -12.22
CA ILE A 121 -10.13 0.43 -12.00
C ILE A 121 -9.71 0.88 -10.61
N ASP A 122 -9.53 -0.08 -9.71
CA ASP A 122 -9.04 0.18 -8.36
C ASP A 122 -7.52 0.21 -8.41
N PHE A 123 -6.96 1.41 -8.56
CA PHE A 123 -5.51 1.59 -8.53
C PHE A 123 -4.95 1.32 -7.14
N ARG A 124 -3.79 0.64 -7.08
CA ARG A 124 -3.19 0.16 -5.82
C ARG A 124 -1.80 0.70 -5.56
N SER A 125 -0.98 0.79 -6.60
CA SER A 125 0.43 1.11 -6.44
C SER A 125 1.00 1.79 -7.68
N ILE A 126 2.00 2.62 -7.44
CA ILE A 126 2.75 3.33 -8.48
C ILE A 126 4.24 3.18 -8.20
N LEU A 127 5.06 3.13 -9.23
CA LEU A 127 6.52 3.15 -9.13
C LEU A 127 7.10 4.05 -10.22
N PRO A 128 7.97 5.03 -9.89
CA PRO A 128 8.79 5.71 -10.87
C PRO A 128 9.66 4.71 -11.63
N TYR A 129 9.63 4.77 -12.96
CA TYR A 129 10.48 3.93 -13.81
C TYR A 129 11.01 4.75 -14.98
N ASP A 130 12.31 5.02 -14.98
CA ASP A 130 12.95 6.03 -15.82
C ASP A 130 12.23 7.40 -15.72
N ASN A 131 11.65 7.88 -16.82
CA ASN A 131 10.85 9.11 -16.89
C ASN A 131 9.35 8.81 -17.04
N ARG A 132 8.90 7.61 -16.65
CA ARG A 132 7.52 7.12 -16.76
C ARG A 132 7.02 6.55 -15.44
N TRP A 133 5.75 6.16 -15.41
CA TRP A 133 5.08 5.60 -14.24
C TRP A 133 4.68 4.16 -14.53
N LEU A 134 5.20 3.22 -13.76
CA LEU A 134 4.64 1.87 -13.69
C LEU A 134 3.47 1.91 -12.72
N VAL A 135 2.28 1.56 -13.19
CA VAL A 135 1.03 1.65 -12.43
C VAL A 135 0.33 0.31 -12.44
N ALA A 136 -0.14 -0.11 -11.26
CA ALA A 136 -0.88 -1.35 -11.07
C ALA A 136 -2.24 -1.14 -10.39
N GLY A 137 -3.23 -1.93 -10.81
CA GLY A 137 -4.59 -1.91 -10.27
C GLY A 137 -5.40 -3.16 -10.62
N SER A 138 -6.72 -3.08 -10.43
CA SER A 138 -7.66 -4.14 -10.85
C SER A 138 -7.87 -4.17 -12.38
N GLY A 139 -8.67 -5.12 -12.87
CA GLY A 139 -9.04 -5.19 -14.29
C GLY A 139 -7.87 -5.47 -15.24
N ASN A 140 -6.90 -6.26 -14.80
CA ASN A 140 -5.64 -6.54 -15.51
C ASN A 140 -4.81 -5.29 -15.85
N PHE A 141 -4.87 -4.25 -15.02
CA PHE A 141 -4.11 -3.03 -15.25
C PHE A 141 -2.70 -3.14 -14.66
N LEU A 142 -1.70 -3.46 -15.49
CA LEU A 142 -0.28 -3.20 -15.22
C LEU A 142 0.33 -2.50 -16.43
N LYS A 143 0.45 -1.16 -16.33
CA LYS A 143 0.87 -0.34 -17.47
C LYS A 143 2.02 0.58 -17.11
N LEU A 144 2.83 0.87 -18.13
CA LEU A 144 3.92 1.83 -18.07
C LEU A 144 3.60 3.02 -18.96
N GLY A 145 3.62 4.24 -18.42
CA GLY A 145 3.24 5.40 -19.22
C GLY A 145 3.47 6.77 -18.59
N LYS A 146 3.24 7.80 -19.39
CA LYS A 146 3.25 9.21 -18.99
C LYS A 146 2.50 10.05 -20.02
N GLY A 147 1.67 10.98 -19.55
CA GLY A 147 0.77 11.74 -20.41
C GLY A 147 -0.16 10.80 -21.18
N GLU A 148 -0.25 10.97 -22.49
CA GLU A 148 -1.14 10.20 -23.37
C GLU A 148 -0.62 8.79 -23.74
N SER A 149 0.64 8.47 -23.44
CA SER A 149 1.28 7.24 -23.90
C SER A 149 1.37 6.20 -22.78
N TRP A 150 0.63 5.10 -22.93
CA TRP A 150 0.59 3.98 -21.98
C TRP A 150 0.69 2.64 -22.70
N GLU A 151 1.63 1.80 -22.27
CA GLU A 151 1.82 0.44 -22.78
C GLU A 151 1.48 -0.60 -21.72
N ASP A 152 0.85 -1.70 -22.14
CA ASP A 152 0.64 -2.87 -21.29
C ASP A 152 1.98 -3.60 -21.13
N VAL A 153 2.37 -3.81 -19.88
CA VAL A 153 3.60 -4.51 -19.52
C VAL A 153 3.30 -5.72 -18.64
N SER A 154 2.06 -6.17 -18.58
CA SER A 154 1.65 -7.32 -17.76
C SER A 154 2.39 -8.60 -18.18
N PRO A 155 2.90 -9.41 -17.24
CA PRO A 155 3.28 -10.79 -17.52
C PRO A 155 2.12 -11.55 -18.15
N SER A 156 2.43 -12.50 -19.03
CA SER A 156 1.40 -13.43 -19.52
C SER A 156 0.90 -14.31 -18.38
N LEU A 157 -0.37 -14.13 -18.02
CA LEU A 157 -1.07 -14.92 -17.02
C LEU A 157 -2.49 -15.19 -17.51
N THR A 158 -2.82 -16.47 -17.66
CA THR A 158 -4.16 -16.88 -18.09
C THR A 158 -5.14 -16.76 -16.93
N THR A 159 -6.27 -16.10 -17.15
CA THR A 159 -7.41 -16.13 -16.23
C THR A 159 -8.38 -17.20 -16.68
N GLU A 160 -8.51 -18.25 -15.87
CA GLU A 160 -9.46 -19.33 -16.12
C GLU A 160 -10.78 -19.09 -15.37
N TYR A 161 -11.88 -19.64 -15.88
CA TYR A 161 -13.11 -19.72 -15.11
C TYR A 161 -12.85 -20.52 -13.81
N PRO A 162 -13.34 -20.09 -12.62
CA PRO A 162 -14.29 -19.00 -12.36
C PRO A 162 -13.63 -17.73 -11.78
N TYR A 163 -12.40 -17.42 -12.15
CA TYR A 163 -11.65 -16.28 -11.61
C TYR A 163 -12.03 -14.96 -12.28
N SER A 164 -11.87 -13.86 -11.54
CA SER A 164 -11.94 -12.50 -12.06
C SER A 164 -10.66 -12.16 -12.81
N GLU A 165 -10.69 -11.05 -13.56
CA GLU A 165 -9.48 -10.44 -14.10
C GLU A 165 -8.45 -10.21 -12.99
N THR A 166 -7.18 -10.25 -13.39
CA THR A 166 -6.04 -10.15 -12.49
C THR A 166 -5.99 -8.77 -11.84
N GLU A 167 -5.82 -8.75 -10.53
CA GLU A 167 -5.45 -7.55 -9.78
C GLU A 167 -3.93 -7.52 -9.64
N TRP A 168 -3.30 -6.44 -10.10
CA TRP A 168 -1.87 -6.24 -9.99
C TRP A 168 -1.52 -5.31 -8.83
N ALA A 169 -0.40 -5.57 -8.18
CA ALA A 169 0.20 -4.68 -7.18
C ALA A 169 1.73 -4.70 -7.29
N ILE A 170 2.36 -3.57 -6.99
CA ILE A 170 3.81 -3.40 -6.95
C ILE A 170 4.22 -3.39 -5.47
N LEU A 171 5.04 -4.35 -5.04
CA LEU A 171 5.56 -4.38 -3.67
C LEU A 171 6.66 -3.32 -3.51
N GLY A 172 7.59 -3.29 -4.47
CA GLY A 172 8.71 -2.36 -4.46
C GLY A 172 9.78 -2.76 -5.47
N GLU A 173 10.95 -2.17 -5.28
CA GLU A 173 12.15 -2.36 -6.08
C GLU A 173 13.30 -2.68 -5.13
N ASN A 174 14.16 -3.62 -5.49
CA ASN A 174 15.36 -3.92 -4.69
C ASN A 174 16.53 -2.99 -5.03
N ILE A 175 17.64 -3.15 -4.32
CA ILE A 175 18.86 -2.34 -4.52
C ILE A 175 19.49 -2.48 -5.92
N LYS A 176 19.09 -3.47 -6.71
CA LYS A 176 19.58 -3.70 -8.09
C LYS A 176 18.63 -3.16 -9.16
N GLY A 177 17.49 -2.61 -8.76
CA GLY A 177 16.46 -2.13 -9.66
C GLY A 177 15.49 -3.19 -10.19
N GLU A 178 15.48 -4.39 -9.59
CA GLU A 178 14.50 -5.43 -9.91
C GLU A 178 13.20 -5.14 -9.19
N ILE A 179 12.10 -5.13 -9.94
CA ILE A 179 10.77 -4.78 -9.46
C ILE A 179 10.03 -6.04 -9.06
N PHE A 180 9.33 -5.99 -7.93
CA PHE A 180 8.50 -7.06 -7.40
C PHE A 180 7.03 -6.73 -7.62
N ILE A 181 6.34 -7.54 -8.42
CA ILE A 181 4.91 -7.41 -8.68
C ILE A 181 4.16 -8.67 -8.29
N VAL A 182 2.93 -8.50 -7.82
CA VAL A 182 2.04 -9.59 -7.43
C VAL A 182 0.78 -9.55 -8.28
N ALA A 183 0.44 -10.72 -8.80
CA ALA A 183 -0.82 -10.99 -9.48
C ALA A 183 -1.78 -11.69 -8.52
N ILE A 184 -2.99 -11.18 -8.37
CA ILE A 184 -4.04 -11.78 -7.55
C ILE A 184 -5.25 -12.09 -8.42
N GLN A 185 -5.66 -13.35 -8.48
CA GLN A 185 -6.90 -13.79 -9.14
C GLN A 185 -7.87 -14.30 -8.08
N ARG A 186 -9.06 -13.69 -8.02
CA ARG A 186 -10.09 -14.00 -7.02
C ARG A 186 -11.25 -14.75 -7.67
N PRO A 187 -11.94 -15.65 -6.96
CA PRO A 187 -13.19 -16.21 -7.45
C PRO A 187 -14.18 -15.09 -7.77
N ASN A 188 -14.61 -15.00 -9.03
CA ASN A 188 -15.43 -13.90 -9.52
C ASN A 188 -16.80 -13.92 -8.84
N GLN A 189 -17.10 -12.85 -8.11
CA GLN A 189 -18.35 -12.77 -7.36
C GLN A 189 -19.59 -12.89 -8.25
N ARG A 190 -19.53 -12.47 -9.52
CA ARG A 190 -20.65 -12.57 -10.46
C ARG A 190 -21.04 -14.01 -10.81
N TYR A 191 -20.15 -14.99 -10.63
CA TYR A 191 -20.46 -16.41 -10.85
C TYR A 191 -21.03 -17.09 -9.59
N PHE A 192 -20.78 -16.51 -8.41
CA PHE A 192 -21.13 -17.13 -7.13
C PHE A 192 -22.21 -16.38 -6.34
N ASN A 193 -22.61 -15.18 -6.79
CA ASN A 193 -23.71 -14.44 -6.21
C ASN A 193 -24.94 -14.56 -7.10
N LEU A 194 -26.08 -14.93 -6.51
CA LEU A 194 -27.35 -15.00 -7.21
C LEU A 194 -27.99 -13.59 -7.29
N TYR A 195 -28.15 -13.07 -8.50
CA TYR A 195 -28.79 -11.76 -8.79
C TYR A 195 -29.74 -11.87 -10.01
N PRO A 196 -30.68 -10.92 -10.19
CA PRO A 196 -31.50 -10.84 -11.40
C PRO A 196 -30.63 -10.70 -12.67
N GLY A 197 -30.62 -11.74 -13.51
CA GLY A 197 -29.76 -11.83 -14.70
C GLY A 197 -28.66 -12.88 -14.60
N HIS A 198 -28.41 -13.45 -13.41
CA HIS A 198 -27.54 -14.62 -13.27
C HIS A 198 -28.13 -15.82 -14.04
N PRO A 199 -27.33 -16.69 -14.70
CA PRO A 199 -27.85 -17.81 -15.52
C PRO A 199 -28.79 -18.77 -14.78
N LEU A 200 -28.56 -18.94 -13.47
CA LEU A 200 -29.39 -19.78 -12.60
C LEU A 200 -30.57 -19.03 -11.96
N TYR A 201 -30.76 -17.73 -12.26
CA TYR A 201 -31.83 -16.91 -11.70
C TYR A 201 -33.12 -17.01 -12.53
N ARG A 202 -34.27 -17.14 -11.86
CA ARG A 202 -35.61 -17.10 -12.44
C ARG A 202 -36.51 -16.25 -11.56
N ASN A 203 -37.30 -15.38 -12.18
CA ASN A 203 -38.18 -14.43 -11.48
C ASN A 203 -39.23 -15.13 -10.61
N ASP A 204 -39.64 -16.34 -10.98
CA ASP A 204 -40.69 -17.15 -10.35
C ASP A 204 -40.17 -18.10 -9.25
N MET A 205 -38.87 -18.13 -8.95
CA MET A 205 -38.33 -18.98 -7.89
C MET A 205 -38.94 -18.65 -6.53
N ALA A 206 -39.36 -19.68 -5.80
CA ALA A 206 -39.75 -19.58 -4.39
C ALA A 206 -38.56 -19.12 -3.52
N GLU A 207 -38.85 -18.48 -2.39
CA GLU A 207 -37.81 -17.95 -1.49
C GLU A 207 -36.86 -19.06 -0.99
N ASP A 208 -37.40 -20.21 -0.60
CA ASP A 208 -36.62 -21.37 -0.16
C ASP A 208 -35.68 -21.90 -1.24
N GLU A 209 -36.12 -21.87 -2.50
CA GLU A 209 -35.30 -22.27 -3.65
C GLU A 209 -34.14 -21.28 -3.85
N ARG A 210 -34.44 -19.98 -3.82
CA ARG A 210 -33.43 -18.91 -3.91
C ARG A 210 -32.40 -19.02 -2.78
N PHE A 211 -32.85 -19.29 -1.55
CA PHE A 211 -31.97 -19.45 -0.39
C PHE A 211 -31.05 -20.67 -0.54
N LYS A 212 -31.59 -21.83 -0.93
CA LYS A 212 -30.80 -23.05 -1.18
C LYS A 212 -29.76 -22.84 -2.28
N LEU A 213 -30.14 -22.15 -3.36
CA LEU A 213 -29.23 -21.84 -4.47
C LEU A 213 -28.10 -20.89 -4.03
N LYS A 214 -28.41 -19.81 -3.30
CA LYS A 214 -27.40 -18.92 -2.72
C LYS A 214 -26.43 -19.67 -1.82
N LYS A 215 -26.93 -20.57 -0.97
CA LYS A 215 -26.09 -21.40 -0.10
C LYS A 215 -25.16 -22.31 -0.90
N ARG A 216 -25.65 -22.93 -1.98
CA ARG A 216 -24.85 -23.79 -2.86
C ARG A 216 -23.75 -23.01 -3.56
N LEU A 217 -24.06 -21.86 -4.17
CA LEU A 217 -23.08 -21.03 -4.85
C LEU A 217 -22.01 -20.49 -3.89
N ARG A 218 -22.40 -20.13 -2.66
CA ARG A 218 -21.44 -19.73 -1.61
C ARG A 218 -20.52 -20.88 -1.20
N ALA A 219 -21.04 -22.11 -1.09
CA ALA A 219 -20.24 -23.28 -0.79
C ALA A 219 -19.26 -23.60 -1.93
N GLU A 220 -19.70 -23.48 -3.18
CA GLU A 220 -18.87 -23.65 -4.39
C GLU A 220 -17.79 -22.57 -4.49
N LYS A 221 -18.10 -21.31 -4.17
CA LYS A 221 -17.07 -20.26 -4.05
C LYS A 221 -15.99 -20.65 -3.06
N GLY A 222 -16.38 -21.29 -1.95
CA GLY A 222 -15.47 -21.76 -0.91
C GLY A 222 -14.50 -22.85 -1.36
N THR A 223 -14.72 -23.50 -2.51
CA THR A 223 -13.77 -24.47 -3.08
C THR A 223 -12.76 -23.84 -4.03
N HIS A 224 -12.88 -22.54 -4.31
CA HIS A 224 -11.99 -21.80 -5.20
C HIS A 224 -11.12 -20.87 -4.34
N PRO A 225 -9.83 -21.19 -4.16
CA PRO A 225 -8.90 -20.35 -3.40
C PRO A 225 -8.65 -19.03 -4.13
N VAL A 226 -8.09 -18.03 -3.46
CA VAL A 226 -7.45 -16.90 -4.12
C VAL A 226 -6.07 -17.34 -4.60
N LEU A 227 -5.78 -17.07 -5.86
CA LEU A 227 -4.49 -17.39 -6.47
C LEU A 227 -3.57 -16.18 -6.41
N THR A 228 -2.37 -16.38 -5.91
CA THR A 228 -1.32 -15.37 -5.81
C THR A 228 -0.11 -15.81 -6.61
N THR A 229 0.38 -14.97 -7.51
CA THR A 229 1.62 -15.22 -8.25
C THR A 229 2.57 -14.05 -8.09
N LEU A 230 3.82 -14.34 -7.71
CA LEU A 230 4.91 -13.36 -7.64
C LEU A 230 5.69 -13.34 -8.96
N TYR A 231 5.99 -12.15 -9.44
CA TYR A 231 6.94 -11.93 -10.51
C TYR A 231 8.02 -10.94 -10.07
N THR A 232 9.23 -11.14 -10.57
CA THR A 232 10.35 -10.20 -10.43
C THR A 232 10.91 -9.85 -11.80
N GLY A 233 11.44 -8.65 -11.97
CA GLY A 233 12.09 -8.26 -13.21
C GLY A 233 11.92 -6.78 -13.52
N THR A 234 11.86 -6.49 -14.82
CA THR A 234 11.61 -5.15 -15.35
C THR A 234 10.44 -5.19 -16.33
N PRO A 235 9.80 -4.05 -16.65
CA PRO A 235 8.73 -4.00 -17.62
C PRO A 235 9.11 -4.65 -18.95
N GLY A 236 8.37 -5.68 -19.35
CA GLY A 236 8.64 -6.48 -20.56
C GLY A 236 9.55 -7.70 -20.36
N ASN A 237 10.17 -7.86 -19.20
CA ASN A 237 11.01 -9.01 -18.85
C ASN A 237 10.71 -9.48 -17.41
N TRP A 238 9.66 -10.27 -17.27
CA TRP A 238 9.19 -10.78 -15.98
C TRP A 238 9.53 -12.25 -15.80
N LYS A 239 10.06 -12.59 -14.63
CA LYS A 239 10.29 -13.96 -14.18
C LYS A 239 9.29 -14.31 -13.09
N ARG A 240 8.52 -15.38 -13.29
CA ARG A 240 7.66 -15.95 -12.25
C ARG A 240 8.53 -16.56 -11.16
N GLN A 241 8.18 -16.27 -9.91
CA GLN A 241 8.81 -16.86 -8.72
C GLN A 241 7.89 -17.89 -8.08
N GLU A 242 8.49 -18.91 -7.47
CA GLU A 242 7.76 -19.90 -6.71
C GLU A 242 7.34 -19.32 -5.35
N LEU A 243 6.10 -19.58 -4.97
CA LEU A 243 5.55 -19.27 -3.65
C LEU A 243 5.15 -20.57 -2.97
N PRO A 244 5.23 -20.65 -1.63
CA PRO A 244 4.65 -21.77 -0.90
C PRO A 244 3.16 -21.92 -1.21
N GLU A 245 2.67 -23.16 -1.32
CA GLU A 245 1.28 -23.45 -1.71
C GLU A 245 0.25 -22.69 -0.87
N ARG A 246 0.49 -22.60 0.44
CA ARG A 246 -0.38 -21.89 1.38
C ARG A 246 -0.47 -20.37 1.15
N ILE A 247 0.41 -19.80 0.34
CA ILE A 247 0.42 -18.39 -0.09
C ILE A 247 -0.07 -18.27 -1.53
N ALA A 248 0.39 -19.18 -2.40
CA ALA A 248 0.02 -19.23 -3.81
C ALA A 248 -1.47 -19.53 -4.03
N SER A 249 -2.09 -20.28 -3.10
CA SER A 249 -3.45 -20.79 -3.21
C SER A 249 -4.13 -20.77 -1.84
N THR A 250 -4.90 -19.72 -1.56
CA THR A 250 -5.42 -19.44 -0.21
C THR A 250 -6.93 -19.49 -0.11
N SER A 251 -7.45 -20.24 0.85
CA SER A 251 -8.85 -20.10 1.28
C SER A 251 -8.97 -18.97 2.32
N PRO A 252 -10.14 -18.34 2.51
CA PRO A 252 -10.33 -17.33 3.56
C PRO A 252 -9.95 -17.86 4.95
N PRO A 253 -9.26 -17.06 5.81
CA PRO A 253 -8.69 -15.74 5.51
C PRO A 253 -7.51 -15.85 4.54
N TYR A 254 -7.55 -15.08 3.46
CA TYR A 254 -6.58 -15.17 2.38
C TYR A 254 -5.18 -14.84 2.89
N ALA A 255 -4.15 -15.57 2.44
CA ALA A 255 -2.77 -15.16 2.66
C ALA A 255 -2.30 -14.29 1.48
N TRP A 256 -1.42 -13.33 1.73
CA TRP A 256 -0.89 -12.34 0.80
C TRP A 256 0.58 -12.04 1.05
N LEU A 257 1.24 -11.52 0.03
CA LEU A 257 2.54 -10.85 0.10
C LEU A 257 2.32 -9.36 0.40
N ALA A 258 3.15 -8.77 1.24
CA ALA A 258 2.98 -7.40 1.71
C ALA A 258 4.13 -6.48 1.31
N ALA A 259 5.38 -6.89 1.55
CA ALA A 259 6.53 -6.01 1.38
C ALA A 259 7.79 -6.78 0.94
N VAL A 260 8.75 -6.00 0.44
CA VAL A 260 10.10 -6.43 0.10
C VAL A 260 11.12 -5.48 0.72
N THR A 261 12.20 -6.02 1.26
CA THR A 261 13.37 -5.26 1.73
C THR A 261 14.64 -6.04 1.39
N SER A 262 15.76 -5.37 1.19
CA SER A 262 17.05 -6.02 0.93
C SER A 262 18.00 -5.87 2.12
N ASP A 263 18.91 -6.81 2.29
CA ASP A 263 20.08 -6.63 3.16
C ASP A 263 21.24 -5.93 2.42
N ASN A 264 22.32 -5.67 3.17
CA ASN A 264 23.55 -5.08 2.65
C ASN A 264 24.35 -6.01 1.72
N GLN A 265 24.00 -7.31 1.66
CA GLN A 265 24.64 -8.31 0.80
C GLN A 265 23.87 -8.48 -0.53
N GLY A 266 22.71 -7.84 -0.66
CA GLY A 266 21.83 -7.93 -1.82
C GLY A 266 20.94 -9.17 -1.84
N ASN A 267 20.69 -9.80 -0.68
CA ASN A 267 19.59 -10.73 -0.52
C ASN A 267 18.31 -9.94 -0.29
N ASP A 268 17.25 -10.36 -0.96
CA ASP A 268 15.93 -9.80 -0.84
C ASP A 268 15.08 -10.65 0.11
N TYR A 269 14.31 -9.98 0.95
CA TYR A 269 13.38 -10.58 1.88
C TYR A 269 11.96 -10.22 1.49
N LEU A 270 11.14 -11.24 1.33
CA LEU A 270 9.71 -11.11 1.04
C LEU A 270 8.94 -11.48 2.28
N VAL A 271 8.02 -10.61 2.68
CA VAL A 271 7.20 -10.81 3.87
C VAL A 271 5.73 -10.75 3.53
N GLY A 272 4.92 -11.39 4.36
CA GLY A 272 3.48 -11.36 4.19
C GLY A 272 2.72 -11.98 5.35
N SER A 273 1.46 -12.28 5.09
CA SER A 273 0.60 -12.96 6.04
C SER A 273 1.01 -14.41 6.29
N ASP A 274 0.38 -15.06 7.29
CA ASP A 274 0.65 -16.47 7.64
C ASP A 274 2.13 -16.70 7.97
N GLY A 275 2.70 -15.71 8.68
CA GLY A 275 4.08 -15.69 9.14
C GLY A 275 5.13 -15.67 8.05
N LEU A 276 4.77 -15.43 6.78
CA LEU A 276 5.66 -15.61 5.65
C LEU A 276 6.88 -14.70 5.76
N VAL A 277 8.06 -15.34 5.77
CA VAL A 277 9.35 -14.70 5.50
C VAL A 277 10.11 -15.59 4.53
N MET A 278 10.44 -15.07 3.36
CA MET A 278 11.30 -15.73 2.36
C MET A 278 12.55 -14.90 2.12
N THR A 279 13.65 -15.55 1.77
CA THR A 279 14.90 -14.89 1.38
C THR A 279 15.43 -15.46 0.07
N GLY A 280 16.12 -14.64 -0.71
CA GLY A 280 16.73 -15.06 -1.96
C GLY A 280 17.04 -13.90 -2.87
N THR A 281 17.15 -14.18 -4.17
CA THR A 281 17.28 -13.13 -5.19
C THR A 281 16.41 -13.45 -6.40
N PRO A 282 16.01 -12.47 -7.24
CA PRO A 282 15.30 -12.71 -8.49
C PRO A 282 15.95 -13.79 -9.37
N GLU A 283 17.27 -13.86 -9.40
CA GLU A 283 18.04 -14.82 -10.20
C GLU A 283 18.02 -16.23 -9.59
N SER A 284 18.29 -16.34 -8.29
CA SER A 284 18.42 -17.63 -7.59
C SER A 284 17.09 -18.23 -7.15
N GLY A 285 16.03 -17.43 -7.09
CA GLY A 285 14.74 -17.79 -6.51
C GLY A 285 14.71 -17.52 -5.01
N PHE A 286 13.56 -17.81 -4.39
CA PHE A 286 13.30 -17.52 -2.98
C PHE A 286 13.02 -18.79 -2.19
N SER A 287 13.51 -18.84 -0.95
CA SER A 287 13.27 -19.94 -0.01
C SER A 287 12.62 -19.41 1.26
N GLU A 288 11.65 -20.14 1.78
CA GLU A 288 11.00 -19.81 3.05
C GLU A 288 11.92 -20.08 4.24
N ILE A 289 12.02 -19.10 5.14
CA ILE A 289 12.83 -19.17 6.37
C ILE A 289 12.00 -18.95 7.64
N SER A 290 10.70 -18.64 7.51
CA SER A 290 9.78 -18.48 8.64
C SER A 290 9.52 -19.78 9.40
N SER A 291 9.31 -19.66 10.71
CA SER A 291 9.00 -20.78 11.59
C SER A 291 7.50 -21.04 11.74
N LEU A 292 7.11 -22.26 12.14
CA LEU A 292 5.70 -22.59 12.41
C LEU A 292 5.02 -21.66 13.43
N PRO A 293 5.69 -21.26 14.55
CA PRO A 293 5.10 -20.31 15.50
C PRO A 293 4.78 -18.93 14.92
N ASP A 294 5.39 -18.53 13.80
CA ASP A 294 5.13 -17.24 13.17
C ASP A 294 3.84 -17.23 12.34
N ARG A 295 3.23 -18.40 12.05
CA ARG A 295 2.08 -18.51 11.15
C ARG A 295 0.82 -17.77 11.61
N GLU A 296 0.70 -17.46 12.88
CA GLU A 296 -0.40 -16.63 13.39
C GLU A 296 -0.21 -15.13 13.13
N LYS A 297 0.95 -14.72 12.62
CA LYS A 297 1.30 -13.31 12.39
C LYS A 297 1.01 -12.89 10.95
N HIS A 298 0.54 -11.66 10.80
CA HIS A 298 0.28 -11.07 9.50
C HIS A 298 1.23 -9.90 9.24
N TYR A 299 2.36 -10.17 8.59
CA TYR A 299 3.34 -9.11 8.34
C TYR A 299 2.87 -8.17 7.24
N SER A 300 2.77 -6.88 7.55
CA SER A 300 2.30 -5.84 6.63
C SER A 300 3.43 -5.00 6.04
N ASP A 301 4.60 -4.99 6.68
CA ASP A 301 5.78 -4.24 6.22
C ASP A 301 7.07 -4.80 6.85
N ALA A 302 8.22 -4.49 6.26
CA ALA A 302 9.53 -4.94 6.72
C ALA A 302 10.64 -3.90 6.43
N ALA A 303 11.63 -3.84 7.32
CA ALA A 303 12.88 -3.12 7.10
C ALA A 303 14.07 -3.92 7.62
N TYR A 304 15.24 -3.79 6.99
CA TYR A 304 16.47 -4.42 7.45
C TYR A 304 17.29 -3.46 8.32
N LEU A 305 17.56 -3.83 9.57
CA LEU A 305 18.27 -3.01 10.56
C LEU A 305 19.23 -3.88 11.38
N ASP A 306 20.49 -3.47 11.51
CA ASP A 306 21.50 -4.12 12.37
C ASP A 306 21.60 -5.65 12.17
N ASP A 307 21.61 -6.08 10.91
CA ASP A 307 21.64 -7.50 10.50
C ASP A 307 20.40 -8.33 10.87
N GLU A 308 19.29 -7.68 11.20
CA GLU A 308 18.01 -8.32 11.48
C GLU A 308 16.89 -7.72 10.63
N LEU A 309 15.85 -8.52 10.36
CA LEU A 309 14.60 -7.96 9.84
C LEU A 309 13.78 -7.41 10.98
N VAL A 310 13.29 -6.19 10.82
CA VAL A 310 12.22 -5.62 11.62
C VAL A 310 10.92 -5.78 10.83
N LEU A 311 9.93 -6.42 11.43
CA LEU A 311 8.64 -6.76 10.82
C LEU A 311 7.51 -6.03 11.54
N VAL A 312 6.52 -5.56 10.78
CA VAL A 312 5.26 -5.03 11.32
C VAL A 312 4.20 -6.11 11.26
N ALA A 313 3.54 -6.41 12.38
CA ALA A 313 2.26 -7.13 12.35
C ALA A 313 1.26 -6.48 13.31
N ASP A 314 0.05 -6.21 12.82
CA ASP A 314 -1.02 -5.53 13.55
C ASP A 314 -0.60 -4.22 14.22
N SER A 315 -0.41 -4.23 15.54
CA SER A 315 0.01 -3.09 16.37
C SER A 315 1.33 -3.37 17.08
N GLU A 316 2.17 -4.22 16.49
CA GLU A 316 3.43 -4.67 17.07
C GLU A 316 4.56 -4.65 16.04
N LEU A 317 5.77 -4.46 16.54
CA LEU A 317 7.00 -4.67 15.79
C LEU A 317 7.64 -5.97 16.26
N PHE A 318 8.32 -6.66 15.36
CA PHE A 318 9.08 -7.85 15.67
C PHE A 318 10.49 -7.73 15.10
N ARG A 319 11.48 -8.28 15.81
CA ARG A 319 12.79 -8.62 15.24
C ARG A 319 12.76 -10.08 14.82
N PHE A 320 13.19 -10.35 13.61
CA PHE A 320 13.32 -11.69 13.07
C PHE A 320 14.80 -12.00 12.87
N ASP A 321 15.28 -12.97 13.65
CA ASP A 321 16.69 -13.36 13.77
C ASP A 321 17.11 -14.42 12.72
N GLY A 322 16.35 -14.54 11.62
CA GLY A 322 16.51 -15.63 10.66
C GLY A 322 15.76 -16.91 11.03
N HIS A 323 15.12 -16.97 12.20
CA HIS A 323 14.35 -18.14 12.62
C HIS A 323 12.97 -17.80 13.20
N LEU A 324 12.89 -16.89 14.18
CA LEU A 324 11.66 -16.60 14.92
C LEU A 324 11.49 -15.11 15.15
N ALA A 325 10.28 -14.59 14.90
CA ALA A 325 9.99 -13.20 15.16
C ALA A 325 9.67 -12.94 16.65
N LYS A 326 10.41 -12.03 17.29
CA LYS A 326 10.28 -11.66 18.72
C LYS A 326 9.85 -10.21 18.86
N ASN A 327 8.94 -9.91 19.80
CA ASN A 327 8.41 -8.56 19.99
C ASN A 327 9.53 -7.54 20.23
N PHE A 328 9.46 -6.43 19.51
CA PHE A 328 10.44 -5.35 19.43
C PHE A 328 9.74 -3.97 19.44
N THR A 329 8.57 -3.88 20.06
CA THR A 329 7.78 -2.63 20.09
C THR A 329 8.43 -1.57 20.99
N PRO A 330 8.37 -0.27 20.62
CA PRO A 330 8.89 0.83 21.43
C PRO A 330 8.33 0.82 22.86
N LYS A 331 9.21 0.96 23.86
CA LYS A 331 8.83 1.18 25.27
C LYS A 331 8.93 2.66 25.66
N VAL A 332 8.40 3.55 24.83
CA VAL A 332 8.34 4.98 25.12
C VAL A 332 7.25 5.27 26.17
N LYS A 333 7.49 6.24 27.07
CA LYS A 333 6.42 6.85 27.86
C LYS A 333 5.56 7.68 26.91
N LEU A 334 4.61 7.02 26.26
CA LEU A 334 3.67 7.63 25.31
C LEU A 334 2.98 8.81 26.00
N GLN A 335 3.19 10.02 25.47
CA GLN A 335 2.77 11.25 26.16
C GLN A 335 1.24 11.46 26.13
N LEU A 336 0.48 10.73 25.31
CA LEU A 336 -0.96 10.94 25.13
C LEU A 336 -1.73 9.64 24.82
N GLY A 337 -2.78 9.38 25.60
CA GLY A 337 -4.04 8.68 25.22
C GLY A 337 -4.01 7.20 24.78
N SER A 338 -3.13 6.81 23.86
CA SER A 338 -2.99 5.44 23.38
C SER A 338 -1.69 4.83 23.92
N LYS A 339 -1.80 3.65 24.54
CA LYS A 339 -0.65 2.91 25.11
C LYS A 339 0.09 2.03 24.10
N ARG A 340 -0.27 2.09 22.81
CA ARG A 340 0.28 1.18 21.78
C ARG A 340 0.69 1.95 20.52
N VAL A 341 1.78 1.49 19.93
CA VAL A 341 2.22 1.87 18.58
C VAL A 341 1.37 1.06 17.60
N GLN A 342 0.92 1.69 16.52
CA GLN A 342 0.15 1.11 15.43
C GLN A 342 0.88 1.47 14.13
N PRO A 343 1.93 0.71 13.77
CA PRO A 343 2.75 1.04 12.61
C PRO A 343 1.93 0.97 11.32
N SER A 344 2.05 1.97 10.47
CA SER A 344 1.54 1.96 9.10
C SER A 344 2.64 1.70 8.07
N ALA A 345 3.86 2.18 8.34
CA ALA A 345 5.04 1.96 7.50
C ALA A 345 6.31 2.04 8.34
N ILE A 346 7.35 1.30 7.95
CA ILE A 346 8.67 1.32 8.58
C ILE A 346 9.79 1.48 7.56
N PHE A 347 10.85 2.19 7.97
CA PHE A 347 12.02 2.41 7.14
C PHE A 347 13.28 2.35 8.00
N ALA A 348 14.31 1.69 7.52
CA ALA A 348 15.62 1.69 8.14
C ALA A 348 16.62 2.48 7.28
N TRP A 349 17.45 3.28 7.93
CA TRP A 349 18.55 3.98 7.30
C TRP A 349 19.75 3.96 8.24
N GLN A 350 20.85 3.36 7.80
CA GLN A 350 22.03 3.12 8.63
C GLN A 350 21.64 2.39 9.94
N ASP A 351 21.91 2.98 11.10
CA ASP A 351 21.61 2.46 12.43
C ASP A 351 20.28 2.97 13.00
N ARG A 352 19.41 3.52 12.15
CA ARG A 352 18.15 4.16 12.55
C ARG A 352 16.96 3.44 11.97
N LEU A 353 15.93 3.28 12.78
CA LEU A 353 14.62 2.79 12.36
C LEU A 353 13.57 3.87 12.59
N HIS A 354 12.79 4.14 11.54
CA HIS A 354 11.66 5.06 11.57
C HIS A 354 10.36 4.28 11.44
N VAL A 355 9.41 4.58 12.32
CA VAL A 355 8.10 3.93 12.39
C VAL A 355 7.04 5.01 12.26
N PHE A 356 6.32 4.99 11.14
CA PHE A 356 5.17 5.85 10.90
C PHE A 356 3.94 5.18 11.52
N ASP A 357 3.14 5.95 12.27
CA ASP A 357 2.07 5.43 13.11
C ASP A 357 0.72 6.01 12.70
N TYR A 358 -0.31 5.15 12.66
CA TYR A 358 -1.69 5.53 12.32
C TYR A 358 -2.25 6.66 13.19
N GLY A 359 -1.72 6.86 14.39
CA GLY A 359 -2.04 7.98 15.29
C GLY A 359 -1.37 9.31 14.92
N ASN A 360 -0.86 9.48 13.70
CA ASN A 360 -0.17 10.67 13.20
C ASN A 360 1.13 10.99 13.98
N ARG A 361 1.87 9.94 14.32
CA ARG A 361 3.14 10.03 15.06
C ARG A 361 4.24 9.37 14.25
N ILE A 362 5.47 9.75 14.54
CA ILE A 362 6.67 9.13 14.00
C ILE A 362 7.54 8.74 15.18
N PHE A 363 7.81 7.45 15.31
CA PHE A 363 8.79 6.96 16.27
C PHE A 363 10.11 6.74 15.55
N SER A 364 11.23 7.05 16.20
CA SER A 364 12.55 6.77 15.66
C SER A 364 13.43 6.13 16.72
N LEU A 365 14.01 4.98 16.40
CA LEU A 365 15.06 4.37 17.19
C LEU A 365 16.39 4.94 16.69
N VAL A 366 17.09 5.67 17.56
CA VAL A 366 18.39 6.29 17.26
C VAL A 366 19.32 5.99 18.43
N GLU A 367 20.48 5.39 18.16
CA GLU A 367 21.47 5.04 19.19
C GLU A 367 20.86 4.18 20.33
N GLY A 368 19.92 3.29 20.00
CA GLY A 368 19.24 2.42 20.96
C GLY A 368 18.10 3.07 21.75
N GLU A 369 17.84 4.37 21.56
CA GLU A 369 16.79 5.11 22.26
C GLU A 369 15.63 5.49 21.34
N TRP A 370 14.40 5.29 21.83
CA TRP A 370 13.19 5.64 21.09
C TRP A 370 12.82 7.11 21.30
N ARG A 371 12.61 7.84 20.20
CA ARG A 371 12.13 9.22 20.18
C ARG A 371 10.78 9.30 19.47
N GLU A 372 9.85 10.07 20.02
CA GLU A 372 8.55 10.34 19.42
C GLU A 372 8.53 11.76 18.82
N TYR A 373 8.03 11.87 17.59
CA TYR A 373 7.77 13.13 16.91
C TYR A 373 6.30 13.16 16.50
N ALA A 374 5.51 14.02 17.14
CA ALA A 374 4.13 14.26 16.75
C ALA A 374 4.09 15.14 15.49
N ILE A 375 3.17 14.83 14.57
CA ILE A 375 2.82 15.76 13.50
C ILE A 375 2.01 16.91 14.14
N PRO A 376 2.40 18.18 13.94
CA PRO A 376 1.64 19.32 14.45
C PRO A 376 0.16 19.24 14.07
N ASN A 377 -0.73 19.39 15.05
CA ASN A 377 -2.18 19.26 14.84
C ASN A 377 -2.70 20.25 13.78
N GLU A 378 -2.12 21.44 13.69
CA GLU A 378 -2.52 22.44 12.68
C GLU A 378 -2.31 21.94 11.25
N LEU A 379 -1.33 21.05 11.02
CA LEU A 379 -1.11 20.42 9.72
C LEU A 379 -2.14 19.34 9.41
N LEU A 380 -2.86 18.85 10.42
CA LEU A 380 -3.89 17.83 10.29
C LEU A 380 -5.29 18.44 10.18
N GLU A 381 -5.49 19.72 10.48
CA GLU A 381 -6.81 20.37 10.47
C GLU A 381 -7.40 20.57 9.06
N ARG A 382 -8.73 20.53 8.98
CA ARG A 382 -9.54 21.05 7.87
C ARG A 382 -10.49 22.14 8.44
N PRO A 383 -10.49 23.37 7.93
CA PRO A 383 -9.66 23.88 6.85
C PRO A 383 -8.24 24.09 7.37
N PHE A 384 -7.24 24.05 6.49
CA PHE A 384 -5.88 24.41 6.89
C PHE A 384 -5.84 25.91 7.26
N LYS A 385 -5.70 26.19 8.56
CA LYS A 385 -5.49 27.54 9.06
C LYS A 385 -3.99 27.82 9.08
N ALA A 386 -3.43 28.16 7.92
CA ALA A 386 -2.06 28.65 7.85
C ALA A 386 -1.89 29.79 8.86
N ARG A 387 -0.89 29.71 9.74
CA ARG A 387 -0.58 30.83 10.64
C ARG A 387 -0.28 32.04 9.76
N LYS A 388 -0.95 33.17 10.01
CA LYS A 388 -0.54 34.44 9.43
C LYS A 388 0.94 34.67 9.80
N PRO A 389 1.77 35.14 8.85
CA PRO A 389 3.19 35.33 9.07
C PRO A 389 3.51 36.22 10.26
#